data_AF-A0A975HMH7-F1
#
_entry.id   AF-A0A975HMH7-F1
#
_cell.length_a   1.000
_cell.length_b   1.000
_cell.length_c   1.000
_cell.angle_alpha   90.00
_cell.angle_beta   90.00
_cell.angle_gamma   90.00
#
_symmetry.space_group_name_H-M   'P 1'
#
loop_
_entity.id
_entity.type
_entity.pdbx_description
1 polymer ?
#
loop_
_entity_poly.entity_id
_entity_poly.type
_entity_poly.pdbx_seq_one_letter_code
_entity_poly.pdbx_strand_id
1 'polypeptide(L)' 'MSEEKLSLLQAAVTLVLHANWLPSEAAAKCQLPTRTVYKAVRAAQTKPNTKKQKLQAAKEKLMDSIAQIEMELAQL' A
#
# COMPACT_ATOMS: atom_id res chain seq x y z
N MET A 1 5.28 -18.98 2.24
CA MET A 1 5.48 -18.31 3.55
C MET A 1 4.35 -18.78 4.44
N SER A 2 4.64 -19.33 5.62
CA SER A 2 3.59 -19.64 6.61
C SER A 2 2.92 -18.34 7.07
N GLU A 3 1.64 -18.40 7.44
CA GLU A 3 0.84 -17.23 7.86
C GLU A 3 1.48 -16.46 9.04
N GLU A 4 2.09 -17.20 9.96
CA GLU A 4 2.85 -16.66 11.10
C GLU A 4 4.03 -15.78 10.67
N LYS A 5 4.80 -16.19 9.64
CA LYS A 5 5.93 -15.40 9.12
C LYS A 5 5.47 -14.11 8.42
N LEU A 6 4.26 -14.12 7.86
CA LEU A 6 3.64 -12.94 7.26
C LEU A 6 3.23 -11.92 8.33
N SER A 7 2.63 -12.39 9.43
CA SER A 7 2.28 -11.57 10.59
C SER A 7 3.51 -10.92 11.23
N LEU A 8 4.58 -11.68 11.45
CA LEU A 8 5.86 -11.16 11.97
C LEU A 8 6.50 -10.11 11.05
N LEU A 9 6.40 -10.30 9.72
CA LEU A 9 6.93 -9.35 8.76
C LEU A 9 6.15 -8.03 8.77
N GLN A 10 4.82 -8.09 8.90
CA GLN A 10 3.99 -6.90 9.07
C GLN A 10 4.36 -6.15 10.36
N ALA A 11 4.49 -6.87 11.49
CA ALA A 11 4.91 -6.28 12.76
C ALA A 11 6.28 -5.59 12.65
N ALA A 12 7.25 -6.23 12.00
CA ALA A 12 8.57 -5.65 11.75
C ALA A 12 8.50 -4.37 10.90
N VAL A 13 7.68 -4.35 9.85
CA VAL A 13 7.47 -3.16 9.01
C VAL A 13 6.83 -2.03 9.81
N THR A 14 5.82 -2.33 10.65
CA THR A 14 5.16 -1.34 11.50
C THR A 14 6.14 -0.68 12.46
N LEU A 15 7.04 -1.45 13.09
CA LEU A 15 8.06 -0.90 13.98
C LEU A 15 8.99 0.08 13.25
N VAL A 16 9.38 -0.23 12.02
CA VAL A 16 10.28 0.65 11.24
C VAL A 16 9.56 1.91 10.77
N LEU A 17 8.31 1.81 10.31
CA LEU A 17 7.58 2.93 9.73
C LEU A 17 6.92 3.86 10.76
N HIS A 18 6.51 3.33 11.90
CA HIS A 18 5.71 4.08 12.88
C HIS A 18 6.38 4.23 14.24
N ALA A 19 7.39 3.40 14.57
CA ALA A 19 8.11 3.49 15.84
C ALA A 19 9.57 3.96 15.68
N ASN A 20 10.00 4.36 14.48
CA ASN A 20 11.36 4.82 14.15
C ASN A 20 12.47 3.80 14.43
N TRP A 21 12.18 2.51 14.36
CA TRP A 21 13.20 1.46 14.52
C TRP A 21 14.07 1.34 13.28
N LEU A 22 15.33 0.94 13.44
CA LEU A 22 16.16 0.54 12.31
C LEU A 22 15.65 -0.80 11.74
N PRO A 23 15.72 -1.01 10.40
CA PRO A 23 15.31 -2.29 9.79
C PRO A 23 16.03 -3.52 10.37
N SER A 24 17.27 -3.36 10.84
CA SER A 24 18.05 -4.40 11.52
C SER A 24 17.51 -4.74 12.92
N GLU A 25 17.05 -3.75 13.67
CA GLU A 25 16.51 -3.94 15.02
C GLU A 25 15.14 -4.61 14.97
N ALA A 26 14.29 -4.18 14.03
CA ALA A 26 12.99 -4.80 13.80
C ALA A 26 13.13 -6.25 13.28
N ALA A 27 14.13 -6.50 12.44
CA ALA A 27 14.44 -7.85 11.95
C ALA A 27 14.91 -8.78 13.08
N ALA A 28 15.79 -8.31 13.96
CA ALA A 28 16.23 -9.07 15.13
C ALA A 28 15.07 -9.39 16.08
N LYS A 29 14.21 -8.40 16.37
CA LYS A 29 13.04 -8.57 17.25
C LYS A 29 12.01 -9.55 16.72
N CYS A 30 11.77 -9.54 15.40
CA CYS A 30 10.82 -10.44 14.76
C CYS A 30 11.44 -11.75 14.26
N GLN A 31 12.72 -12.01 14.55
CA GLN A 31 13.47 -13.18 14.09
C GLN A 31 13.40 -13.39 12.57
N LEU A 32 13.46 -12.29 11.81
CA LEU A 32 13.40 -12.27 10.35
C LEU A 32 14.75 -11.88 9.74
N PRO A 33 15.04 -12.30 8.51
CA PRO A 33 16.20 -11.81 7.80
C PRO A 33 16.09 -10.30 7.54
N THR A 34 17.13 -9.54 7.87
CA THR A 34 17.19 -8.08 7.68
C THR A 34 16.86 -7.66 6.24
N ARG A 35 17.34 -8.43 5.26
CA ARG A 35 17.04 -8.18 3.83
C ARG A 35 15.55 -8.26 3.50
N THR A 36 14.81 -9.15 4.16
CA THR A 36 13.36 -9.31 3.99
C THR A 36 12.62 -8.12 4.56
N VAL A 37 12.96 -7.71 5.79
CA VAL A 37 12.39 -6.52 6.43
C VAL A 37 12.70 -5.26 5.62
N TYR A 38 13.95 -5.08 5.19
CA TYR A 38 14.34 -3.94 4.35
C TYR A 38 13.56 -3.88 3.03
N LYS A 39 13.38 -5.02 2.35
CA LYS A 39 12.60 -5.10 1.12
C LYS A 39 11.12 -4.76 1.36
N ALA A 40 10.54 -5.24 2.46
CA ALA A 40 9.15 -4.98 2.82
C ALA A 40 8.91 -3.53 3.24
N VAL A 41 9.81 -2.96 4.05
CA VAL A 41 9.82 -1.53 4.40
C VAL A 41 9.95 -0.67 3.15
N ARG A 42 10.89 -0.98 2.26
CA ARG A 42 11.02 -0.28 0.97
C ARG A 42 9.74 -0.39 0.17
N ALA A 43 9.12 -1.58 0.07
CA ALA A 43 7.86 -1.76 -0.65
C ALA A 43 6.67 -0.98 -0.04
N ALA A 44 6.66 -0.82 1.28
CA ALA A 44 5.64 -0.05 1.99
C ALA A 44 5.89 1.47 1.92
N GLN A 45 7.16 1.91 1.90
CA GLN A 45 7.56 3.32 1.72
C GLN A 45 7.52 3.77 0.26
N THR A 46 7.71 2.84 -0.68
CA THR A 46 7.42 3.13 -2.09
C THR A 46 5.94 3.42 -2.17
N LYS A 47 5.61 4.71 -2.26
CA LYS A 47 4.26 5.25 -2.43
C LYS A 47 3.46 4.28 -3.30
N PRO A 48 2.23 3.89 -2.90
CA PRO A 48 1.43 2.94 -3.65
C PRO A 48 1.32 3.45 -5.08
N ASN A 49 2.10 2.79 -5.94
CA ASN A 49 2.19 2.85 -7.38
C ASN A 49 1.30 3.95 -7.98
N THR A 50 1.90 5.08 -8.36
CA THR A 50 1.23 6.20 -9.06
C THR A 50 0.29 5.72 -10.15
N LYS A 51 0.57 4.57 -10.78
CA LYS A 51 -0.31 3.92 -11.75
C LYS A 51 -1.68 3.53 -11.17
N LYS A 52 -1.75 2.89 -9.99
CA LYS A 52 -3.04 2.51 -9.36
C LYS A 52 -3.83 3.76 -8.96
N GLN A 53 -3.18 4.75 -8.36
CA GLN A 53 -3.84 6.01 -7.99
C GLN A 53 -4.28 6.81 -9.23
N LYS A 54 -3.46 6.85 -10.30
CA LYS A 54 -3.83 7.46 -11.58
C LYS A 54 -5.02 6.77 -12.22
N LEU A 55 -5.04 5.43 -12.21
CA LEU A 55 -6.16 4.66 -12.75
C LEU A 55 -7.43 4.85 -11.92
N GLN A 56 -7.31 4.95 -10.59
CA GLN A 56 -8.43 5.24 -9.70
C GLN A 56 -9.01 6.63 -9.98
N ALA A 57 -8.17 7.67 -10.07
CA ALA A 57 -8.60 9.02 -10.40
C ALA A 57 -9.19 9.12 -11.82
N ALA A 58 -8.66 8.35 -12.78
CA ALA A 58 -9.23 8.27 -14.13
C ALA A 58 -10.61 7.59 -14.12
N LYS A 59 -10.78 6.54 -13.33
CA LYS A 59 -12.07 5.87 -13.14
C LYS A 59 -13.13 6.82 -12.58
N GLU A 60 -12.79 7.58 -11.55
CA GLU A 60 -13.69 8.56 -10.93
C GLU A 60 -14.16 9.62 -11.94
N LYS A 61 -13.23 10.22 -12.69
CA LYS A 61 -13.57 11.19 -13.75
C LYS A 61 -14.49 10.62 -14.84
N LEU A 62 -14.27 9.37 -15.24
CA LEU A 62 -15.12 8.71 -16.23
C LEU A 62 -16.53 8.46 -15.67
N MET A 63 -16.64 8.09 -14.40
CA MET A 63 -17.95 7.95 -13.74
C MET A 63 -18.70 9.27 -13.66
N ASP A 64 -18.03 10.36 -13.29
CA ASP A 64 -18.67 11.68 -13.26
C ASP A 64 -19.17 12.09 -14.65
N SER A 65 -18.40 11.78 -15.69
CA SER A 65 -18.78 12.05 -17.08
C SER A 65 -20.00 11.23 -17.51
N ILE A 66 -20.09 9.95 -17.10
CA ILE A 66 -21.26 9.11 -17.35
C ILE A 66 -22.49 9.67 -16.63
N ALA A 67 -22.37 10.04 -15.36
CA ALA A 67 -23.48 10.60 -14.60
C ALA A 67 -24.02 11.90 -15.23
N GLN A 68 -23.13 12.72 -15.79
CA GLN A 68 -23.52 13.93 -16.50
C GLN A 68 -24.28 13.62 -17.81
N ILE A 69 -23.81 12.64 -18.59
CA ILE A 69 -24.52 12.18 -19.79
C ILE A 69 -25.90 11.62 -19.43
N GLU A 70 -26.00 10.84 -18.35
CA GLU A 70 -27.27 10.29 -17.86
C GLU A 70 -28.25 11.40 -17.45
N MET A 71 -27.75 12.46 -16.79
CA MET A 71 -28.55 13.64 -16.48
C MET A 71 -29.07 14.35 -17.73
N GLU A 72 -28.21 14.52 -18.75
CA GLU A 72 -28.61 15.16 -20.01
C GLU A 72 -29.66 14.32 -20.75
N LEU A 73 -29.53 12.99 -20.74
CA LEU A 73 -30.51 12.08 -21.33
C LEU A 73 -31.85 12.12 -20.59
N ALA A 74 -31.87 12.26 -19.27
CA ALA A 74 -33.09 12.33 -18.49
C ALA A 74 -33.90 13.63 -18.69
N GLN A 75 -33.30 14.63 -19.34
CA GLN A 75 -33.93 15.93 -19.64
C GLN A 75 -34.50 16.01 -21.06
N LEU A 76 -34.30 14.98 -21.89
CA LEU A 76 -34.89 14.82 -23.22
C LEU A 76 -36.22 14.05 -23.15
#